data_AF-D7KSX7-F1
#
_entry.id   AF-D7KSX7-F1
#
_cell.length_a   1.000
_cell.length_b   1.000
_cell.length_c   1.000
_cell.angle_alpha   90.00
_cell.angle_beta   90.00
_cell.angle_gamma   90.00
#
_symmetry.space_group_name_H-M   'P 1'
#
loop_
_entity.id
_entity.type
_entity.pdbx_description
1 polymer ?
#
loop_
_entity_poly.entity_id
_entity_poly.type
_entity_poly.pdbx_seq_one_letter_code
_entity_poly.pdbx_strand_id
1 'polypeptide(L)'
;MRPAQDNQGSFLGRISIRRNQFVDVNNEQEQEDLELFQKHIADRFTELLSPPQPPPSDETNTVASVAATEQIMSVTWLRKLMDVFLCCEAEFKAILLMGRDPTQISKPPFDRLVPEMLDRSIKALDICTAVVNGIDSVRHYQRLAEIAVTALEQRPLGDGNVRRAKRALANLVVALSLEDKENVSGGGGGGGGGNKTTERSWSFGRRSGGSSAASKGGATIGQLKSSSWAVGRNWSAAKQIHAMTANLTPPRGNEAAGLPQPMFIMSTVMVFVMWVLTAAVPCQERSGLANHLPVPPKHLNWAQSLIGIHEKIGDEWKKKEKKGSAGLMEEMTRMEKLGHSLMEFADGFHYPAEKDAAESAAAQVAEMAEICRRMEEELVPLQQQIREVFHRIVRSRAEILEVLEQAGKVSAPVV
;
A
#
# COMPACT_ATOMS: atom_id res chain seq x y z
N MET A 1 70.25 47.60 39.89
CA MET A 1 69.63 48.60 38.98
C MET A 1 69.74 48.10 37.54
N ARG A 2 68.62 47.73 36.94
CA ARG A 2 68.38 47.56 35.49
C ARG A 2 66.94 48.04 35.21
N PRO A 3 66.66 48.77 34.11
CA PRO A 3 65.32 49.26 33.80
C PRO A 3 64.53 48.30 32.89
N ALA A 4 63.25 48.62 32.78
CA ALA A 4 62.14 47.87 32.20
C ALA A 4 62.22 47.66 30.67
N GLN A 5 61.63 46.56 30.20
CA GLN A 5 61.22 46.39 28.80
C GLN A 5 59.70 46.54 28.70
N ASP A 6 59.28 47.57 27.98
CA ASP A 6 57.93 47.74 27.46
C ASP A 6 57.64 46.63 26.43
N ASN A 7 56.60 45.83 26.68
CA ASN A 7 56.08 44.89 25.68
C ASN A 7 54.83 45.50 25.04
N GLN A 8 54.96 45.79 23.75
CA GLN A 8 53.93 46.40 22.90
C GLN A 8 52.69 45.50 22.82
N GLY A 9 51.51 46.08 23.09
CA GLY A 9 50.22 45.45 22.91
C GLY A 9 49.94 45.13 21.44
N SER A 10 49.72 43.84 21.17
CA SER A 10 49.21 43.33 19.89
C SER A 10 47.78 43.83 19.66
N PHE A 11 47.61 44.73 18.68
CA PHE A 11 46.34 45.37 18.32
C PHE A 11 45.51 44.55 17.31
N LEU A 12 45.71 43.23 17.21
CA LEU A 12 45.04 42.38 16.20
C LEU A 12 44.01 41.41 16.77
N GLY A 13 43.63 41.52 18.04
CA GLY A 13 42.68 40.61 18.70
C GLY A 13 41.19 40.96 18.58
N ARG A 14 40.77 41.94 17.77
CA ARG A 14 39.39 42.51 17.84
C ARG A 14 38.58 42.54 16.54
N ILE A 15 38.87 41.69 15.56
CA ILE A 15 38.02 41.56 14.35
C ILE A 15 37.63 40.10 14.09
N SER A 16 37.09 39.41 15.10
CA SER A 16 36.51 38.06 14.93
C SER A 16 35.28 37.85 15.80
N ILE A 17 34.28 38.74 15.73
CA ILE A 17 33.01 38.62 16.48
C ILE A 17 31.81 39.04 15.61
N ARG A 18 31.72 38.62 14.34
CA ARG A 18 30.48 38.78 13.52
C ARG A 18 30.22 37.67 12.48
N ARG A 19 30.89 36.51 12.55
CA ARG A 19 30.66 35.43 11.57
C ARG A 19 29.85 34.23 12.10
N ASN A 20 29.60 34.14 13.42
CA ASN A 20 28.85 33.01 14.00
C ASN A 20 27.35 33.25 14.21
N GLN A 21 26.85 34.49 14.23
CA GLN A 21 25.43 34.72 14.55
C GLN A 21 24.44 34.34 13.43
N PHE A 22 24.87 34.29 12.16
CA PHE A 22 23.99 33.91 11.05
C PHE A 22 23.82 32.39 10.89
N VAL A 23 24.73 31.58 11.44
CA VAL A 23 24.66 30.11 11.37
C VAL A 23 23.75 29.55 12.46
N ASP A 24 23.72 30.18 13.64
CA ASP A 24 22.85 29.76 14.75
C ASP A 24 21.35 29.90 14.41
N VAL A 25 20.92 31.05 13.86
CA VAL A 25 19.49 31.30 13.56
C VAL A 25 18.93 30.35 12.49
N ASN A 26 19.74 29.95 11.50
CA ASN A 26 19.30 29.01 10.46
C ASN A 26 19.19 27.58 10.99
N ASN A 27 20.08 27.18 11.91
CA ASN A 27 20.07 25.86 12.51
C ASN A 27 18.94 25.70 13.56
N GLU A 28 18.58 26.78 14.26
CA GLU A 28 17.42 26.83 15.17
C GLU A 28 16.10 26.67 14.42
N GLN A 29 15.92 27.36 13.28
CA GLN A 29 14.73 27.21 12.45
C GLN A 29 14.62 25.80 11.85
N GLU A 30 15.73 25.23 11.35
CA GLU A 30 15.74 23.87 10.81
C GLU A 30 15.37 22.82 11.86
N GLN A 31 15.79 23.04 13.11
CA GLN A 31 15.43 22.18 14.24
C GLN A 31 13.95 22.33 14.61
N GLU A 32 13.40 23.55 14.63
CA GLU A 32 11.97 23.78 14.87
C GLU A 32 11.09 23.13 13.79
N ASP A 33 11.44 23.32 12.51
CA ASP A 33 10.72 22.71 11.38
C ASP A 33 10.75 21.17 11.47
N LEU A 34 11.87 20.60 11.90
CA LEU A 34 12.01 19.16 12.14
C LEU A 34 11.13 18.67 13.30
N GLU A 35 11.03 19.42 14.40
CA GLU A 35 10.17 19.08 15.52
C GLU A 35 8.70 19.14 15.15
N LEU A 36 8.28 20.18 14.42
CA LEU A 36 6.93 20.31 13.87
C LEU A 36 6.60 19.15 12.94
N PHE A 37 7.51 18.79 12.03
CA PHE A 37 7.33 17.65 11.13
C PHE A 37 7.13 16.34 11.89
N GLN A 38 7.97 16.05 12.88
CA GLN A 38 7.85 14.86 13.72
C GLN A 38 6.52 14.85 14.47
N LYS A 39 6.09 15.99 15.00
CA LYS A 39 4.80 16.13 15.67
C LYS A 39 3.64 15.86 14.72
N HIS A 40 3.62 16.46 13.54
CA HIS A 40 2.57 16.24 12.56
C HIS A 40 2.49 14.78 12.09
N ILE A 41 3.64 14.12 11.92
CA ILE A 41 3.69 12.68 11.64
C ILE A 41 3.03 11.91 12.79
N ALA A 42 3.42 12.19 14.04
CA ALA A 42 2.84 11.55 15.22
C ALA A 42 1.32 11.71 15.27
N ASP A 43 0.83 12.95 15.10
CA ASP A 43 -0.58 13.30 15.20
C ASP A 43 -1.40 12.60 14.11
N ARG A 44 -0.94 12.66 12.84
CA ARG A 44 -1.61 12.02 11.70
C ARG A 44 -1.73 10.49 11.87
N PHE A 45 -0.66 9.82 12.31
CA PHE A 45 -0.71 8.37 12.54
C PHE A 45 -1.51 8.00 13.80
N THR A 46 -1.59 8.88 14.79
CA THR A 46 -2.45 8.68 15.96
C THR A 46 -3.92 8.75 15.58
N GLU A 47 -4.30 9.71 14.73
CA GLU A 47 -5.65 9.82 14.19
C GLU A 47 -6.05 8.59 13.36
N LEU A 48 -5.11 8.05 12.55
CA LEU A 48 -5.34 6.80 11.81
C LEU A 48 -5.52 5.57 12.72
N LEU A 49 -4.88 5.55 13.89
CA LEU A 49 -4.96 4.44 14.84
C LEU A 49 -6.23 4.47 15.68
N SER A 50 -6.74 5.69 15.97
CA SER A 50 -7.90 5.96 16.81
C SER A 50 -8.83 6.98 16.12
N PRO A 51 -9.69 6.54 15.19
CA PRO A 51 -10.62 7.46 14.53
C PRO A 51 -11.60 8.07 15.56
N PRO A 52 -11.99 9.34 15.39
CA PRO A 52 -12.82 10.05 16.37
C PRO A 52 -14.13 9.32 16.62
N GLN A 53 -14.45 9.08 17.91
CA GLN A 53 -15.77 8.58 18.29
C GLN A 53 -16.84 9.62 17.92
N PRO A 54 -18.02 9.20 17.41
CA PRO A 54 -19.13 10.13 17.26
C PRO A 54 -19.47 10.78 18.61
N PRO A 55 -19.96 12.03 18.62
CA PRO A 55 -20.32 12.72 19.86
C PRO A 55 -21.36 11.91 20.65
N PRO A 56 -21.41 12.02 21.99
CA PRO A 56 -22.45 11.38 22.78
C PRO A 56 -23.79 12.00 22.40
N SER A 57 -24.56 11.30 21.57
CA SER A 57 -25.93 11.69 21.24
C SER A 57 -26.83 11.33 22.41
N ASP A 58 -27.45 12.36 23.00
CA ASP A 58 -28.56 12.23 23.94
C ASP A 58 -29.64 11.29 23.39
N GLU A 59 -30.26 10.57 24.33
CA GLU A 59 -31.23 9.51 24.10
C GLU A 59 -32.38 9.94 23.17
N THR A 60 -32.92 8.95 22.44
CA THR A 60 -34.13 8.99 21.59
C THR A 60 -33.94 9.36 20.11
N ASN A 61 -33.44 8.39 19.31
CA ASN A 61 -34.20 7.82 18.19
C ASN A 61 -33.49 6.60 17.63
N THR A 62 -34.23 5.50 17.60
CA THR A 62 -33.87 4.23 16.98
C THR A 62 -33.84 4.36 15.46
N VAL A 63 -32.92 3.60 14.84
CA VAL A 63 -32.61 3.47 13.41
C VAL A 63 -31.54 4.45 12.89
N ALA A 64 -30.35 3.90 12.60
CA ALA A 64 -29.17 4.52 11.96
C ALA A 64 -28.14 5.25 12.85
N SER A 65 -27.46 4.53 13.74
CA SER A 65 -26.09 4.90 14.14
C SER A 65 -25.22 3.69 14.48
N VAL A 66 -25.22 2.68 13.61
CA VAL A 66 -24.04 1.83 13.45
C VAL A 66 -23.07 2.62 12.56
N ALA A 67 -22.62 3.78 13.03
CA ALA A 67 -21.44 4.43 12.47
C ALA A 67 -20.30 3.47 12.81
N ALA A 68 -20.06 2.54 11.88
CA ALA A 68 -19.06 1.51 11.99
C ALA A 68 -17.77 2.14 12.50
N THR A 69 -17.29 1.70 13.66
CA THR A 69 -15.91 1.95 14.07
C THR A 69 -15.04 1.57 12.89
N GLU A 70 -14.44 2.56 12.24
CA GLU A 70 -13.69 2.37 11.01
C GLU A 70 -12.58 1.35 11.28
N GLN A 71 -12.69 0.20 10.62
CA GLN A 71 -11.80 -0.92 10.88
C GLN A 71 -10.51 -0.71 10.09
N ILE A 72 -9.36 -0.93 10.76
CA ILE A 72 -8.05 -0.94 10.11
C ILE A 72 -8.10 -1.93 8.92
N MET A 73 -7.52 -1.53 7.78
CA MET A 73 -7.60 -2.22 6.48
C MET A 73 -8.94 -2.16 5.73
N SER A 74 -9.92 -1.37 6.16
CA SER A 74 -11.06 -1.00 5.30
C SER A 74 -10.65 -0.11 4.14
N VAL A 75 -11.45 -0.07 3.07
CA VAL A 75 -11.16 0.81 1.91
C VAL A 75 -11.06 2.27 2.36
N THR A 76 -11.98 2.74 3.19
CA THR A 76 -11.96 4.11 3.74
C THR A 76 -10.71 4.39 4.56
N TRP A 77 -10.27 3.45 5.39
CA TRP A 77 -9.03 3.60 6.16
C TRP A 77 -7.79 3.67 5.26
N LEU A 78 -7.73 2.85 4.20
CA LEU A 78 -6.64 2.90 3.21
C LEU A 78 -6.59 4.24 2.48
N ARG A 79 -7.75 4.84 2.17
CA ARG A 79 -7.84 6.17 1.58
C ARG A 79 -7.25 7.24 2.50
N LYS A 80 -7.60 7.22 3.79
CA LYS A 80 -7.02 8.12 4.79
C LYS A 80 -5.50 7.93 4.92
N LEU A 81 -5.01 6.70 4.84
CA LEU A 81 -3.58 6.42 4.82
C LEU A 81 -2.88 7.08 3.61
N MET A 82 -3.50 7.06 2.42
CA MET A 82 -2.96 7.76 1.25
C MET A 82 -2.92 9.27 1.47
N ASP A 83 -3.97 9.85 2.06
CA ASP A 83 -4.00 11.29 2.37
C ASP A 83 -2.92 11.67 3.38
N VAL A 84 -2.73 10.87 4.44
CA VAL A 84 -1.62 11.05 5.39
C VAL A 84 -0.27 10.99 4.69
N PHE A 85 -0.05 10.01 3.81
CA PHE A 85 1.20 9.91 3.04
C PHE A 85 1.45 11.18 2.20
N LEU A 86 0.44 11.66 1.47
CA LEU A 86 0.54 12.87 0.64
C LEU A 86 0.86 14.12 1.47
N CYS A 87 0.24 14.27 2.63
CA CYS A 87 0.53 15.37 3.56
C CYS A 87 1.96 15.31 4.09
N CYS A 88 2.42 14.12 4.51
CA CYS A 88 3.79 13.92 4.98
C CYS A 88 4.81 14.19 3.87
N GLU A 89 4.48 13.82 2.65
CA GLU A 89 5.32 14.06 1.48
C GLU A 89 5.45 15.54 1.14
N ALA A 90 4.35 16.28 1.12
CA ALA A 90 4.37 17.71 0.85
C ALA A 90 5.23 18.48 1.87
N GLU A 91 5.09 18.15 3.15
CA GLU A 91 5.84 18.77 4.24
C GLU A 91 7.32 18.41 4.20
N PHE A 92 7.64 17.13 3.96
CA PHE A 92 9.02 16.70 3.75
C PHE A 92 9.70 17.41 2.59
N LYS A 93 9.01 17.57 1.46
CA LYS A 93 9.56 18.32 0.33
C LYS A 93 9.86 19.76 0.69
N ALA A 94 8.97 20.41 1.43
CA ALA A 94 9.22 21.76 1.91
C ALA A 94 10.50 21.80 2.74
N ILE A 95 10.65 20.87 3.69
CA ILE A 95 11.86 20.74 4.50
C ILE A 95 13.08 20.44 3.64
N LEU A 96 13.01 19.57 2.63
CA LEU A 96 14.17 19.13 1.86
C LEU A 96 14.61 20.17 0.81
N LEU A 97 13.66 20.80 0.11
CA LEU A 97 13.88 21.57 -1.11
C LEU A 97 13.68 23.08 -0.94
N MET A 98 12.86 23.53 0.01
CA MET A 98 12.59 24.95 0.21
C MET A 98 13.60 25.55 1.19
N GLY A 99 14.26 26.64 0.79
CA GLY A 99 15.17 27.39 1.66
C GLY A 99 16.61 26.90 1.74
N ARG A 100 17.01 25.89 0.96
CA ARG A 100 18.39 25.36 1.00
C ARG A 100 19.23 25.64 -0.24
N ASP A 101 20.53 25.76 0.01
CA ASP A 101 21.55 25.77 -1.03
C ASP A 101 21.61 24.39 -1.71
N PRO A 102 21.34 24.29 -3.03
CA PRO A 102 21.41 23.05 -3.79
C PRO A 102 22.70 22.26 -3.59
N THR A 103 23.82 22.95 -3.32
CA THR A 103 25.12 22.29 -3.15
C THR A 103 25.24 21.44 -1.87
N GLN A 104 24.31 21.59 -0.91
CA GLN A 104 24.30 20.79 0.32
C GLN A 104 23.77 19.38 0.10
N ILE A 105 22.85 19.20 -0.86
CA ILE A 105 22.22 17.90 -1.12
C ILE A 105 23.18 16.88 -1.76
N SER A 106 24.30 17.37 -2.32
CA SER A 106 25.37 16.56 -2.91
C SER A 106 26.52 16.28 -1.93
N LYS A 107 26.48 16.80 -0.70
CA LYS A 107 27.53 16.63 0.31
C LYS A 107 27.18 15.52 1.30
N PRO A 108 28.16 14.92 2.00
CA PRO A 108 27.88 13.97 3.06
C PRO A 108 26.99 14.55 4.17
N PRO A 109 26.02 13.79 4.70
CA PRO A 109 25.70 12.39 4.39
C PRO A 109 24.66 12.18 3.26
N PHE A 110 24.24 13.25 2.56
CA PHE A 110 23.19 13.21 1.53
C PHE A 110 23.62 12.52 0.24
N ASP A 111 24.92 12.54 -0.06
CA ASP A 111 25.56 11.81 -1.15
C ASP A 111 25.20 10.31 -1.18
N ARG A 112 24.98 9.71 0.01
CA ARG A 112 24.49 8.33 0.15
C ARG A 112 22.96 8.26 0.25
N LEU A 113 22.37 9.10 1.09
CA LEU A 113 20.95 8.96 1.46
C LEU A 113 19.99 9.32 0.32
N VAL A 114 20.35 10.27 -0.54
CA VAL A 114 19.52 10.68 -1.68
C VAL A 114 19.42 9.56 -2.73
N PRO A 115 20.52 8.95 -3.21
CA PRO A 115 20.43 7.78 -4.09
C PRO A 115 19.58 6.64 -3.53
N GLU A 116 19.72 6.33 -2.23
CA GLU A 116 18.91 5.28 -1.60
C GLU A 116 17.42 5.63 -1.59
N MET A 117 17.06 6.89 -1.31
CA MET A 117 15.68 7.36 -1.38
C MET A 117 15.13 7.30 -2.81
N LEU A 118 15.91 7.72 -3.80
CA LEU A 118 15.50 7.65 -5.21
C LEU A 118 15.31 6.20 -5.67
N ASP A 119 16.15 5.28 -5.20
CA ASP A 119 15.99 3.84 -5.44
C ASP A 119 14.71 3.29 -4.78
N ARG A 120 14.41 3.67 -3.53
CA ARG A 120 13.14 3.33 -2.86
C ARG A 120 11.92 3.90 -3.61
N SER A 121 12.04 5.11 -4.17
CA SER A 121 10.96 5.74 -4.92
C SER A 121 10.57 4.92 -6.16
N ILE A 122 11.55 4.34 -6.88
CA ILE A 122 11.27 3.49 -8.05
C ILE A 122 10.51 2.23 -7.63
N LYS A 123 10.93 1.59 -6.53
CA LYS A 123 10.25 0.40 -5.98
C LYS A 123 8.83 0.73 -5.51
N ALA A 124 8.63 1.90 -4.92
CA ALA A 124 7.30 2.38 -4.55
C ALA A 124 6.40 2.56 -5.78
N LEU A 125 6.92 3.09 -6.89
CA LEU A 125 6.18 3.21 -8.16
C LEU A 125 5.77 1.85 -8.73
N ASP A 126 6.66 0.85 -8.67
CA ASP A 126 6.35 -0.52 -9.08
C ASP A 126 5.21 -1.11 -8.23
N ILE A 127 5.25 -0.89 -6.91
CA ILE A 127 4.21 -1.34 -5.98
C ILE A 127 2.89 -0.63 -6.25
N CYS A 128 2.87 0.70 -6.43
CA CYS A 128 1.66 1.43 -6.81
C CYS A 128 1.03 0.83 -8.08
N THR A 129 1.84 0.49 -9.09
CA THR A 129 1.37 -0.13 -10.32
C THR A 129 0.76 -1.51 -10.06
N ALA A 130 1.43 -2.35 -9.26
CA ALA A 130 0.94 -3.66 -8.89
C ALA A 130 -0.37 -3.60 -8.08
N VAL A 131 -0.47 -2.66 -7.14
CA VAL A 131 -1.66 -2.45 -6.31
C VAL A 131 -2.83 -1.95 -7.15
N VAL A 132 -2.61 -1.04 -8.10
CA VAL A 132 -3.67 -0.60 -9.03
C VAL A 132 -4.24 -1.77 -9.83
N ASN A 133 -3.38 -2.66 -10.34
CA ASN A 133 -3.83 -3.89 -11.00
C ASN A 133 -4.55 -4.84 -10.03
N GLY A 134 -4.09 -4.91 -8.79
CA GLY A 134 -4.74 -5.66 -7.72
C GLY A 134 -6.15 -5.16 -7.41
N ILE A 135 -6.38 -3.85 -7.44
CA ILE A 135 -7.72 -3.26 -7.29
C ILE A 135 -8.67 -3.69 -8.41
N ASP A 136 -8.17 -3.87 -9.63
CA ASP A 136 -9.01 -4.41 -10.72
C ASP A 136 -9.43 -5.86 -10.44
N SER A 137 -8.56 -6.67 -9.82
CA SER A 137 -8.94 -8.01 -9.31
C SER A 137 -9.97 -7.93 -8.19
N VAL A 138 -9.84 -6.96 -7.27
CA VAL A 138 -10.84 -6.71 -6.22
C VAL A 138 -12.21 -6.39 -6.81
N ARG A 139 -12.28 -5.53 -7.84
CA ARG A 139 -13.52 -5.25 -8.57
C ARG A 139 -14.09 -6.49 -9.24
N HIS A 140 -13.23 -7.39 -9.72
CA HIS A 140 -13.69 -8.66 -10.27
C HIS A 140 -14.39 -9.51 -9.20
N TYR A 141 -13.86 -9.57 -7.98
CA TYR A 141 -14.48 -10.28 -6.85
C TYR A 141 -15.84 -9.66 -6.50
N GLN A 142 -15.90 -8.33 -6.41
CA GLN A 142 -17.15 -7.60 -6.20
C GLN A 142 -18.22 -7.97 -7.23
N ARG A 143 -17.88 -7.99 -8.53
CA ARG A 143 -18.83 -8.38 -9.59
C ARG A 143 -19.35 -9.82 -9.44
N LEU A 144 -18.52 -10.75 -9.00
CA LEU A 144 -18.95 -12.13 -8.72
C LEU A 144 -19.94 -12.17 -7.54
N ALA A 145 -19.67 -11.40 -6.49
CA ALA A 145 -20.57 -11.26 -5.36
C ALA A 145 -21.92 -10.63 -5.76
N GLU A 146 -21.91 -9.57 -6.57
CA GLU A 146 -23.13 -8.92 -7.08
C GLU A 146 -24.03 -9.87 -7.89
N ILE A 147 -23.43 -10.74 -8.71
CA ILE A 147 -24.17 -11.78 -9.43
C ILE A 147 -24.89 -12.73 -8.46
N ALA A 148 -24.21 -13.12 -7.37
CA ALA A 148 -24.78 -13.98 -6.35
C ALA A 148 -25.92 -13.28 -5.59
N VAL A 149 -25.70 -12.03 -5.16
CA VAL A 149 -26.70 -11.18 -4.50
C VAL A 149 -27.95 -11.05 -5.37
N THR A 150 -27.80 -10.60 -6.61
CA THR A 150 -28.92 -10.39 -7.55
C THR A 150 -29.73 -11.67 -7.78
N ALA A 151 -29.07 -12.84 -7.76
CA ALA A 151 -29.73 -14.13 -7.91
C ALA A 151 -30.51 -14.54 -6.64
N LEU A 152 -29.93 -14.37 -5.45
CA LEU A 152 -30.55 -14.77 -4.18
C LEU A 152 -31.63 -13.80 -3.69
N GLU A 153 -31.67 -12.56 -4.18
CA GLU A 153 -32.71 -11.56 -3.87
C GLU A 153 -34.06 -11.83 -4.57
N GLN A 154 -34.08 -12.64 -5.62
CA GLN A 154 -35.31 -12.93 -6.38
C GLN A 154 -36.37 -13.60 -5.50
N ARG A 155 -37.65 -13.21 -5.67
CA ARG A 155 -38.81 -13.78 -4.97
C ARG A 155 -39.90 -14.20 -5.97
N PRO A 156 -40.42 -15.43 -5.91
CA PRO A 156 -40.00 -16.54 -5.03
C PRO A 156 -38.59 -17.04 -5.37
N LEU A 157 -37.85 -17.51 -4.37
CA LEU A 157 -36.53 -18.10 -4.58
C LEU A 157 -36.69 -19.50 -5.20
N GLY A 158 -36.19 -19.67 -6.43
CA GLY A 158 -36.27 -20.94 -7.17
C GLY A 158 -34.90 -21.57 -7.41
N ASP A 159 -34.90 -22.86 -7.76
CA ASP A 159 -33.68 -23.65 -7.99
C ASP A 159 -32.72 -23.02 -9.01
N GLY A 160 -33.25 -22.40 -10.07
CA GLY A 160 -32.43 -21.73 -11.09
C GLY A 160 -31.61 -20.58 -10.53
N ASN A 161 -32.21 -19.79 -9.64
CA ASN A 161 -31.58 -18.65 -8.98
C ASN A 161 -30.48 -19.12 -8.04
N VAL A 162 -30.76 -20.15 -7.24
CA VAL A 162 -29.79 -20.74 -6.31
C VAL A 162 -28.62 -21.37 -7.07
N ARG A 163 -28.86 -22.09 -8.17
CA ARG A 163 -27.78 -22.64 -9.02
C ARG A 163 -26.89 -21.54 -9.62
N ARG A 164 -27.48 -20.42 -10.05
CA ARG A 164 -26.73 -19.26 -10.55
C ARG A 164 -25.86 -18.64 -9.45
N ALA A 165 -26.45 -18.42 -8.27
CA ALA A 165 -25.74 -17.90 -7.11
C ALA A 165 -24.57 -18.81 -6.72
N LYS A 166 -24.83 -20.11 -6.58
CA LYS A 166 -23.82 -21.13 -6.30
C LYS A 166 -22.63 -21.06 -7.25
N ARG A 167 -22.87 -20.95 -8.56
CA ARG A 167 -21.78 -20.84 -9.53
C ARG A 167 -20.95 -19.56 -9.35
N ALA A 168 -21.61 -18.44 -9.08
CA ALA A 168 -20.93 -17.16 -8.86
C ALA A 168 -20.11 -17.17 -7.56
N LEU A 169 -20.68 -17.69 -6.47
CA LEU A 169 -20.02 -17.88 -5.18
C LEU A 169 -18.82 -18.84 -5.30
N ALA A 170 -18.91 -19.87 -6.15
CA ALA A 170 -17.83 -20.85 -6.30
C ALA A 170 -16.63 -20.21 -6.98
N ASN A 171 -16.89 -19.42 -8.03
CA ASN A 171 -15.87 -18.62 -8.68
C ASN A 171 -15.28 -17.58 -7.71
N LEU A 172 -16.11 -16.94 -6.88
CA LEU A 172 -15.68 -15.95 -5.90
C LEU A 172 -14.73 -16.56 -4.86
N VAL A 173 -15.13 -17.66 -4.22
CA VAL A 173 -14.31 -18.36 -3.22
C VAL A 173 -12.99 -18.81 -3.83
N VAL A 174 -13.04 -19.43 -5.02
CA VAL A 174 -11.83 -19.84 -5.74
C VAL A 174 -10.92 -18.63 -6.03
N ALA A 175 -11.48 -17.53 -6.53
CA ALA A 175 -10.71 -16.33 -6.85
C ALA A 175 -10.07 -15.69 -5.60
N LEU A 176 -10.75 -15.72 -4.45
CA LEU A 176 -10.22 -15.22 -3.17
C LEU A 176 -9.14 -16.14 -2.55
N SER A 177 -9.08 -17.41 -2.95
CA SER A 177 -8.10 -18.40 -2.45
C SER A 177 -6.91 -18.66 -3.39
N LEU A 178 -6.96 -18.22 -4.65
CA LEU A 178 -5.91 -18.49 -5.65
C LEU A 178 -4.77 -17.46 -5.58
N GLU A 179 -3.83 -17.64 -4.65
CA GLU A 179 -2.48 -17.04 -4.78
C GLU A 179 -1.33 -18.06 -4.74
N ASP A 180 -1.56 -19.31 -4.31
CA ASP A 180 -0.46 -20.26 -4.06
C ASP A 180 -0.10 -21.22 -5.22
N LYS A 181 -0.97 -21.39 -6.21
CA LYS A 181 -0.92 -22.60 -7.07
C LYS A 181 -0.22 -22.48 -8.42
N GLU A 182 0.14 -21.27 -8.88
CA GLU A 182 0.81 -21.12 -10.19
C GLU A 182 2.35 -21.19 -10.11
N ASN A 183 2.95 -21.13 -8.92
CA ASN A 183 4.41 -21.14 -8.75
C ASN A 183 5.04 -22.51 -8.43
N VAL A 184 4.25 -23.56 -8.20
CA VAL A 184 4.80 -24.91 -7.92
C VAL A 184 5.21 -25.66 -9.19
N SER A 185 4.88 -25.17 -10.39
CA SER A 185 5.32 -25.81 -11.65
C SER A 185 6.72 -25.39 -12.13
N GLY A 186 7.54 -24.75 -11.27
CA GLY A 186 8.80 -24.12 -11.66
C GLY A 186 10.01 -24.47 -10.80
N GLY A 187 10.28 -25.74 -10.51
CA GLY A 187 11.60 -26.13 -9.98
C GLY A 187 11.69 -27.49 -9.31
N GLY A 188 12.59 -28.35 -9.81
CA GLY A 188 13.08 -29.55 -9.12
C GLY A 188 12.46 -30.86 -9.62
N GLY A 189 13.28 -31.68 -10.28
CA GLY A 189 12.84 -32.88 -10.98
C GLY A 189 12.62 -34.11 -10.09
N GLY A 190 11.89 -35.07 -10.63
CA GLY A 190 11.88 -36.45 -10.12
C GLY A 190 10.56 -37.21 -10.25
N GLY A 191 10.23 -37.67 -11.47
CA GLY A 191 9.52 -38.94 -11.66
C GLY A 191 7.99 -38.95 -11.80
N GLY A 192 7.51 -39.11 -13.04
CA GLY A 192 6.34 -39.94 -13.35
C GLY A 192 5.05 -39.25 -13.81
N GLY A 193 4.83 -39.23 -15.13
CA GLY A 193 3.47 -39.43 -15.71
C GLY A 193 2.70 -38.23 -16.29
N GLY A 194 2.93 -37.93 -17.58
CA GLY A 194 1.85 -37.70 -18.55
C GLY A 194 1.13 -36.33 -18.62
N ASN A 195 1.73 -35.35 -19.31
CA ASN A 195 1.18 -34.72 -20.53
C ASN A 195 2.02 -33.50 -20.95
N LYS A 196 2.90 -33.72 -21.93
CA LYS A 196 3.64 -32.66 -22.63
C LYS A 196 2.73 -32.07 -23.72
N THR A 197 2.06 -30.95 -23.46
CA THR A 197 1.56 -30.09 -24.55
C THR A 197 2.65 -29.11 -24.91
N THR A 198 3.33 -29.41 -26.02
CA THR A 198 4.30 -28.52 -26.66
C THR A 198 3.53 -27.41 -27.36
N GLU A 199 3.46 -26.21 -26.78
CA GLU A 199 2.95 -25.05 -27.50
C GLU A 199 4.04 -24.54 -28.45
N ARG A 200 3.90 -24.92 -29.72
CA ARG A 200 4.61 -24.28 -30.83
C ARG A 200 3.83 -23.03 -31.20
N SER A 201 4.43 -21.85 -31.02
CA SER A 201 3.94 -20.59 -31.60
C SER A 201 3.77 -20.74 -33.12
N TRP A 202 2.54 -20.54 -33.61
CA TRP A 202 2.28 -20.31 -35.02
C TRP A 202 1.73 -18.89 -35.18
N SER A 203 2.40 -18.12 -36.03
CA SER A 203 1.99 -16.79 -36.46
C SER A 203 1.58 -16.83 -37.94
N PHE A 204 0.65 -15.92 -38.29
CA PHE A 204 0.18 -15.52 -39.63
C PHE A 204 -0.86 -16.39 -40.38
N GLY A 205 -1.94 -15.71 -40.84
CA GLY A 205 -2.74 -16.13 -41.99
C GLY A 205 -4.19 -15.61 -42.04
N ARG A 206 -4.48 -14.60 -42.87
CA ARG A 206 -5.85 -14.16 -43.25
C ARG A 206 -6.44 -15.07 -44.35
N ARG A 207 -7.74 -15.44 -44.26
CA ARG A 207 -8.83 -15.30 -45.27
C ARG A 207 -9.93 -16.39 -45.18
N SER A 208 -11.17 -15.89 -45.11
CA SER A 208 -12.42 -16.30 -45.80
C SER A 208 -12.99 -17.73 -45.69
N GLY A 209 -14.25 -17.79 -45.20
CA GLY A 209 -15.36 -18.49 -45.88
C GLY A 209 -15.73 -19.91 -45.42
N GLY A 210 -17.01 -20.10 -45.07
CA GLY A 210 -17.71 -21.39 -45.22
C GLY A 210 -18.30 -22.02 -43.95
N SER A 211 -19.59 -22.33 -44.00
CA SER A 211 -20.48 -22.88 -42.97
C SER A 211 -20.14 -24.28 -42.42
N SER A 212 -20.49 -24.56 -41.15
CA SER A 212 -21.38 -25.68 -40.77
C SER A 212 -21.61 -25.74 -39.25
N ALA A 213 -22.79 -26.23 -38.88
CA ALA A 213 -23.41 -26.20 -37.56
C ALA A 213 -22.82 -27.14 -36.49
N ALA A 214 -23.16 -26.77 -35.23
CA ALA A 214 -23.40 -27.63 -34.06
C ALA A 214 -22.26 -28.50 -33.51
N SER A 215 -21.77 -28.18 -32.30
CA SER A 215 -22.11 -28.94 -31.09
C SER A 215 -21.38 -28.45 -29.82
N LYS A 216 -22.16 -28.40 -28.73
CA LYS A 216 -21.82 -28.69 -27.33
C LYS A 216 -20.64 -27.97 -26.66
N GLY A 217 -21.03 -26.97 -25.86
CA GLY A 217 -20.61 -26.68 -24.48
C GLY A 217 -19.28 -27.24 -23.97
N GLY A 218 -18.37 -26.32 -23.63
CA GLY A 218 -17.15 -26.67 -22.89
C GLY A 218 -16.06 -25.61 -22.83
N ALA A 219 -16.27 -24.38 -23.30
CA ALA A 219 -15.20 -23.37 -23.39
C ALA A 219 -15.53 -22.12 -22.57
N THR A 220 -15.46 -22.19 -21.24
CA THR A 220 -15.45 -20.98 -20.38
C THR A 220 -14.40 -21.03 -19.26
N ILE A 221 -13.52 -22.05 -19.22
CA ILE A 221 -12.47 -22.17 -18.19
C ILE A 221 -11.09 -21.75 -18.73
N GLY A 222 -10.89 -21.74 -20.06
CA GLY A 222 -9.61 -21.39 -20.69
C GLY A 222 -9.34 -19.89 -20.87
N GLN A 223 -10.36 -19.05 -20.72
CA GLN A 223 -10.27 -17.61 -21.02
C GLN A 223 -9.92 -16.75 -19.78
N LEU A 224 -9.78 -17.38 -18.61
CA LEU A 224 -9.39 -16.76 -17.34
C LEU A 224 -7.86 -16.67 -17.15
N LYS A 225 -7.05 -17.21 -18.06
CA LYS A 225 -5.58 -17.26 -17.93
C LYS A 225 -4.85 -16.07 -18.56
N SER A 226 -5.47 -14.88 -18.61
CA SER A 226 -4.76 -13.69 -19.11
C SER A 226 -5.31 -12.38 -18.57
N SER A 227 -5.56 -12.28 -17.27
CA SER A 227 -5.10 -11.09 -16.54
C SER A 227 -3.63 -11.31 -16.23
N SER A 228 -2.81 -11.32 -17.28
CA SER A 228 -1.36 -11.35 -17.15
C SER A 228 -1.03 -10.09 -16.37
N TRP A 229 -0.71 -10.29 -15.09
CA TRP A 229 -0.06 -9.31 -14.25
C TRP A 229 0.90 -8.52 -15.13
N ALA A 230 0.74 -7.20 -15.23
CA ALA A 230 1.51 -6.35 -16.14
C ALA A 230 3.01 -6.28 -15.78
N VAL A 231 3.47 -7.21 -14.93
CA VAL A 231 4.78 -7.29 -14.35
C VAL A 231 5.37 -8.65 -14.71
N GLY A 232 6.69 -8.69 -14.93
CA GLY A 232 7.36 -9.90 -15.38
C GLY A 232 7.12 -11.09 -14.43
N ARG A 233 7.21 -12.31 -14.97
CA ARG A 233 7.07 -13.58 -14.22
C ARG A 233 7.99 -13.73 -13.00
N ASN A 234 9.00 -12.87 -12.86
CA ASN A 234 9.99 -12.92 -11.78
C ASN A 234 9.84 -11.77 -10.76
N TRP A 235 8.80 -10.94 -10.88
CA TRP A 235 8.55 -9.84 -9.94
C TRP A 235 7.79 -10.32 -8.70
N SER A 236 8.14 -9.75 -7.54
CA SER A 236 7.51 -10.04 -6.26
C SER A 236 7.35 -8.78 -5.44
N ALA A 237 6.12 -8.53 -4.97
CA ALA A 237 5.83 -7.42 -4.08
C ALA A 237 6.61 -7.55 -2.76
N ALA A 238 6.72 -8.76 -2.21
CA ALA A 238 7.49 -9.03 -1.00
C ALA A 238 8.99 -8.69 -1.17
N LYS A 239 9.60 -9.08 -2.30
CA LYS A 239 11.01 -8.75 -2.60
C LYS A 239 11.21 -7.25 -2.79
N GLN A 240 10.25 -6.54 -3.41
CA GLN A 240 10.30 -5.09 -3.53
C GLN A 240 10.28 -4.41 -2.16
N ILE A 241 9.36 -4.81 -1.28
CA ILE A 241 9.32 -4.28 0.09
C ILE A 241 10.62 -4.58 0.84
N HIS A 242 11.14 -5.80 0.76
CA HIS A 242 12.41 -6.15 1.40
C HIS A 242 13.56 -5.29 0.89
N ALA A 243 13.65 -5.07 -0.42
CA ALA A 243 14.66 -4.22 -1.01
C ALA A 243 14.48 -2.73 -0.61
N MET A 244 13.25 -2.25 -0.41
CA MET A 244 13.03 -0.90 0.13
C MET A 244 13.50 -0.75 1.58
N THR A 245 13.39 -1.81 2.39
CA THR A 245 13.88 -1.82 3.79
C THR A 245 15.40 -1.90 3.89
N ALA A 246 16.09 -2.32 2.82
CA ALA A 246 17.55 -2.38 2.82
C ALA A 246 18.15 -1.00 3.08
N ASN A 247 19.17 -0.96 3.94
CA ASN A 247 19.88 0.26 4.35
C ASN A 247 19.02 1.34 5.03
N LEU A 248 17.77 1.04 5.41
CA LEU A 248 16.92 1.95 6.16
C LEU A 248 17.32 1.93 7.64
N THR A 249 18.31 2.75 7.99
CA THR A 249 18.84 2.84 9.35
C THR A 249 18.56 4.20 9.98
N PRO A 250 18.18 4.26 11.27
CA PRO A 250 17.98 5.53 11.95
C PRO A 250 19.32 6.31 12.03
N PRO A 251 19.31 7.64 11.80
CA PRO A 251 20.47 8.50 12.00
C PRO A 251 21.00 8.40 13.44
N ARG A 252 22.31 8.56 13.64
CA ARG A 252 22.96 8.40 14.95
C ARG A 252 23.81 9.62 15.30
N GLY A 253 23.92 9.90 16.60
CA GLY A 253 24.74 11.00 17.11
C GLY A 253 24.27 12.35 16.59
N ASN A 254 25.20 13.16 16.06
CA ASN A 254 24.91 14.50 15.57
C ASN A 254 23.97 14.53 14.34
N GLU A 255 23.78 13.41 13.64
CA GLU A 255 22.85 13.32 12.51
C GLU A 255 21.38 13.22 12.93
N ALA A 256 21.10 12.85 14.18
CA ALA A 256 19.74 12.63 14.69
C ALA A 256 18.97 13.92 14.95
N ALA A 257 19.69 15.02 15.24
CA ALA A 257 19.13 16.37 15.37
C ALA A 257 19.23 17.16 14.04
N GLY A 258 19.57 16.49 12.94
CA GLY A 258 19.84 17.15 11.68
C GLY A 258 18.92 16.71 10.56
N LEU A 259 19.19 17.26 9.39
CA LEU A 259 18.52 17.01 8.13
C LEU A 259 18.48 15.54 7.62
N PRO A 260 19.36 14.61 8.07
CA PRO A 260 19.17 13.19 7.80
C PRO A 260 17.89 12.60 8.41
N GLN A 261 17.37 13.21 9.48
CA GLN A 261 16.19 12.73 10.21
C GLN A 261 14.89 12.80 9.37
N PRO A 262 14.52 13.93 8.72
CA PRO A 262 13.37 13.96 7.80
C PRO A 262 13.41 12.89 6.70
N MET A 263 14.58 12.63 6.12
CA MET A 263 14.71 11.61 5.07
C MET A 263 14.50 10.20 5.60
N PHE A 264 15.01 9.91 6.80
CA PHE A 264 14.75 8.63 7.47
C PHE A 264 13.26 8.45 7.77
N ILE A 265 12.61 9.49 8.33
CA ILE A 265 11.17 9.49 8.62
C ILE A 265 10.38 9.20 7.35
N MET A 266 10.61 9.95 6.26
CA MET A 266 9.86 9.76 5.03
C MET A 266 10.14 8.44 4.32
N SER A 267 11.39 7.98 4.33
CA SER A 267 11.71 6.66 3.78
C SER A 267 10.98 5.57 4.57
N THR A 268 10.88 5.71 5.90
CA THR A 268 10.10 4.81 6.75
C THR A 268 8.62 4.86 6.44
N VAL A 269 8.03 6.05 6.35
CA VAL A 269 6.61 6.25 6.03
C VAL A 269 6.27 5.67 4.65
N MET A 270 7.13 5.89 3.65
CA MET A 270 6.97 5.32 2.31
C MET A 270 6.99 3.79 2.34
N VAL A 271 8.01 3.19 2.97
CA VAL A 271 8.12 1.73 3.12
C VAL A 271 6.90 1.16 3.83
N PHE A 272 6.48 1.78 4.93
CA PHE A 272 5.31 1.38 5.69
C PHE A 272 4.03 1.41 4.85
N VAL A 273 3.76 2.52 4.15
CA VAL A 273 2.56 2.68 3.32
C VAL A 273 2.54 1.65 2.17
N MET A 274 3.67 1.45 1.50
CA MET A 274 3.77 0.45 0.43
C MET A 274 3.59 -0.98 0.96
N TRP A 275 4.09 -1.28 2.16
CA TRP A 275 3.87 -2.57 2.82
C TRP A 275 2.39 -2.77 3.18
N VAL A 276 1.72 -1.76 3.72
CA VAL A 276 0.27 -1.81 4.03
C VAL A 276 -0.54 -2.07 2.76
N LEU A 277 -0.28 -1.35 1.66
CA LEU A 277 -0.97 -1.57 0.39
C LEU A 277 -0.76 -2.98 -0.15
N THR A 278 0.47 -3.51 -0.03
CA THR A 278 0.83 -4.88 -0.42
C THR A 278 0.08 -5.92 0.42
N ALA A 279 -0.06 -5.69 1.73
CA ALA A 279 -0.80 -6.57 2.62
C ALA A 279 -2.33 -6.50 2.36
N ALA A 280 -2.85 -5.32 2.03
CA ALA A 280 -4.27 -5.07 1.81
C ALA A 280 -4.78 -5.72 0.51
N VAL A 281 -4.11 -5.42 -0.60
CA VAL A 281 -4.61 -5.67 -1.96
C VAL A 281 -3.90 -6.90 -2.56
N PRO A 282 -4.60 -7.78 -3.30
CA PRO A 282 -3.97 -8.90 -4.00
C PRO A 282 -2.85 -8.39 -4.91
N CYS A 283 -1.62 -8.86 -4.67
CA CYS A 283 -0.49 -8.55 -5.54
C CYS A 283 0.45 -9.76 -5.74
N GLN A 284 1.29 -9.72 -6.79
CA GLN A 284 2.05 -10.88 -7.25
C GLN A 284 3.14 -11.26 -6.25
N GLU A 285 3.20 -12.56 -5.91
CA GLU A 285 4.23 -13.19 -5.07
C GLU A 285 4.43 -12.42 -3.75
N ARG A 286 3.35 -12.32 -2.95
CA ARG A 286 3.36 -11.83 -1.56
C ARG A 286 3.85 -12.84 -0.53
N SER A 287 4.00 -14.10 -0.93
CA SER A 287 4.60 -15.14 -0.08
C SER A 287 5.97 -14.68 0.40
N GLY A 288 6.14 -14.50 1.71
CA GLY A 288 7.35 -13.94 2.31
C GLY A 288 7.35 -12.43 2.51
N LEU A 289 6.19 -11.75 2.41
CA LEU A 289 6.05 -10.38 2.90
C LEU A 289 6.47 -10.33 4.37
N ALA A 290 7.38 -9.43 4.72
CA ALA A 290 7.91 -9.37 6.07
C ALA A 290 6.79 -9.04 7.07
N ASN A 291 6.62 -9.89 8.08
CA ASN A 291 5.70 -9.64 9.22
C ASN A 291 6.22 -8.51 10.12
N HIS A 292 7.51 -8.18 9.98
CA HIS A 292 8.16 -7.11 10.70
C HIS A 292 9.06 -6.30 9.77
N LEU A 293 8.71 -5.05 9.53
CA LEU A 293 9.62 -4.06 8.94
C LEU A 293 10.68 -3.64 9.97
N PRO A 294 11.85 -3.11 9.56
CA PRO A 294 12.76 -2.45 10.47
C PRO A 294 12.04 -1.32 11.20
N VAL A 295 11.73 -1.57 12.47
CA VAL A 295 10.91 -0.66 13.26
C VAL A 295 11.75 0.54 13.70
N PRO A 296 11.26 1.78 13.54
CA PRO A 296 11.94 2.94 14.09
C PRO A 296 12.14 2.77 15.61
N PRO A 297 13.22 3.31 16.17
CA PRO A 297 13.45 3.22 17.60
C PRO A 297 12.25 3.74 18.42
N LYS A 298 11.81 2.98 19.42
CA LYS A 298 10.63 3.31 20.25
C LYS A 298 10.76 4.64 21.02
N HIS A 299 11.97 5.16 21.23
CA HIS A 299 12.14 6.46 21.88
C HIS A 299 11.79 7.65 20.97
N LEU A 300 11.55 7.42 19.67
CA LEU A 300 11.12 8.47 18.76
C LEU A 300 9.61 8.69 18.90
N ASN A 301 9.22 9.89 19.31
CA ASN A 301 7.84 10.24 19.63
C ASN A 301 6.87 10.03 18.45
N TRP A 302 7.32 10.28 17.22
CA TRP A 302 6.52 10.11 16.00
C TRP A 302 6.27 8.65 15.61
N ALA A 303 7.06 7.71 16.13
CA ALA A 303 7.02 6.32 15.70
C ALA A 303 5.93 5.50 16.40
N GLN A 304 5.49 5.89 17.60
CA GLN A 304 4.62 5.06 18.44
C GLN A 304 3.34 4.59 17.74
N SER A 305 2.59 5.50 17.15
CA SER A 305 1.32 5.17 16.49
C SER A 305 1.53 4.35 15.22
N LEU A 306 2.59 4.63 14.45
CA LEU A 306 2.97 3.83 13.29
C LEU A 306 3.33 2.40 13.70
N ILE A 307 4.08 2.22 14.79
CA ILE A 307 4.41 0.91 15.36
C ILE A 307 3.14 0.16 15.75
N GLY A 308 2.22 0.82 16.44
CA GLY A 308 0.94 0.21 16.84
C GLY A 308 0.10 -0.26 15.66
N ILE A 309 0.03 0.52 14.57
CA ILE A 309 -0.65 0.10 13.34
C ILE A 309 0.07 -1.09 12.70
N HIS A 310 1.40 -1.01 12.58
CA HIS A 310 2.22 -2.07 12.00
C HIS A 310 2.07 -3.40 12.76
N GLU A 311 2.11 -3.40 14.10
CA GLU A 311 1.91 -4.58 14.94
C GLU A 311 0.51 -5.19 14.72
N LYS A 312 -0.55 -4.37 14.72
CA LYS A 312 -1.93 -4.82 14.46
C LYS A 312 -2.08 -5.49 13.09
N ILE A 313 -1.54 -4.87 12.03
CA ILE A 313 -1.62 -5.42 10.66
C ILE A 313 -0.75 -6.68 10.54
N GLY A 314 0.45 -6.68 11.13
CA GLY A 314 1.37 -7.82 11.10
C GLY A 314 0.80 -9.07 11.78
N ASP A 315 0.07 -8.88 12.89
CA ASP A 315 -0.62 -9.98 13.58
C ASP A 315 -1.76 -10.57 12.74
N GLU A 316 -2.55 -9.73 12.07
CA GLU A 316 -3.61 -10.19 11.14
C GLU A 316 -3.01 -10.88 9.91
N TRP A 317 -1.92 -10.35 9.36
CA TRP A 317 -1.21 -10.98 8.24
C TRP A 317 -0.71 -12.38 8.60
N LYS A 318 -0.08 -12.54 9.77
CA LYS A 318 0.42 -13.84 10.27
C LYS A 318 -0.69 -14.87 10.47
N LYS A 319 -1.90 -14.44 10.85
CA LYS A 319 -3.08 -15.33 10.95
C LYS A 319 -3.56 -15.80 9.58
N LYS A 320 -3.50 -14.91 8.57
CA LYS A 320 -3.96 -15.16 7.20
C LYS A 320 -2.96 -15.90 6.32
N GLU A 321 -1.65 -15.72 6.53
CA GLU A 321 -0.57 -16.38 5.79
C GLU A 321 -0.73 -17.91 5.77
N LYS A 322 -1.17 -18.50 6.88
CA LYS A 322 -1.38 -19.95 7.01
C LYS A 322 -2.55 -20.49 6.21
N LYS A 323 -3.49 -19.63 5.79
CA LYS A 323 -4.76 -20.03 5.17
C LYS A 323 -4.80 -19.82 3.66
N GLY A 324 -3.84 -19.07 3.11
CA GLY A 324 -3.89 -18.56 1.73
C GLY A 324 -5.01 -17.51 1.61
N SER A 325 -4.68 -16.26 1.32
CA SER A 325 -5.67 -15.17 1.27
C SER A 325 -5.33 -14.20 0.17
N ALA A 326 -6.34 -13.77 -0.60
CA ALA A 326 -6.22 -12.70 -1.59
C ALA A 326 -5.94 -11.31 -0.98
N GLY A 327 -5.92 -11.16 0.35
CA GLY A 327 -5.42 -9.95 1.02
C GLY A 327 -6.00 -9.75 2.42
N LEU A 328 -5.68 -8.61 3.03
CA LEU A 328 -6.21 -8.20 4.34
C LEU A 328 -7.27 -7.11 4.27
N MET A 329 -7.63 -6.63 3.07
CA MET A 329 -8.70 -5.66 2.95
C MET A 329 -9.98 -6.20 3.61
N GLU A 330 -10.59 -5.38 4.45
CA GLU A 330 -11.68 -5.78 5.35
C GLU A 330 -12.86 -6.35 4.56
N GLU A 331 -13.27 -5.63 3.51
CA GLU A 331 -14.42 -5.94 2.67
C GLU A 331 -14.24 -7.27 1.96
N MET A 332 -13.02 -7.56 1.48
CA MET A 332 -12.69 -8.87 0.89
C MET A 332 -12.79 -9.99 1.91
N THR A 333 -12.32 -9.76 3.14
CA THR A 333 -12.35 -10.78 4.19
C THR A 333 -13.79 -11.07 4.64
N ARG A 334 -14.67 -10.06 4.69
CA ARG A 334 -16.10 -10.27 4.97
C ARG A 334 -16.79 -10.96 3.80
N MET A 335 -16.51 -10.55 2.57
CA MET A 335 -17.00 -11.18 1.34
C MET A 335 -16.59 -12.66 1.25
N GLU A 336 -15.38 -13.02 1.65
CA GLU A 336 -14.92 -14.41 1.72
C GLU A 336 -15.77 -15.24 2.69
N LYS A 337 -16.06 -14.72 3.89
CA LYS A 337 -16.87 -15.41 4.91
C LYS A 337 -18.32 -15.60 4.46
N LEU A 338 -18.94 -14.53 3.97
CA LEU A 338 -20.30 -14.58 3.42
C LEU A 338 -20.37 -15.49 2.19
N GLY A 339 -19.32 -15.48 1.36
CA GLY A 339 -19.19 -16.35 0.20
C GLY A 339 -19.28 -17.83 0.56
N HIS A 340 -18.55 -18.26 1.60
CA HIS A 340 -18.62 -19.63 2.12
C HIS A 340 -19.99 -19.95 2.72
N SER A 341 -20.55 -19.08 3.56
CA SER A 341 -21.84 -19.36 4.21
C SER A 341 -23.01 -19.43 3.22
N LEU A 342 -23.03 -18.53 2.23
CA LEU A 342 -24.04 -18.56 1.17
C LEU A 342 -23.84 -19.75 0.22
N MET A 343 -22.62 -20.26 0.09
CA MET A 343 -22.35 -21.52 -0.63
C MET A 343 -23.01 -22.69 0.08
N GLU A 344 -22.82 -22.81 1.40
CA GLU A 344 -23.42 -23.87 2.22
C GLU A 344 -24.95 -23.83 2.15
N PHE A 345 -25.54 -22.63 2.21
CA PHE A 345 -26.98 -22.45 1.98
C PHE A 345 -27.40 -22.95 0.59
N ALA A 346 -26.66 -22.60 -0.46
CA ALA A 346 -26.97 -23.02 -1.82
C ALA A 346 -26.79 -24.53 -2.07
N ASP A 347 -25.92 -25.18 -1.30
CA ASP A 347 -25.74 -26.64 -1.29
C ASP A 347 -26.90 -27.37 -0.60
N GLY A 348 -27.41 -26.80 0.50
CA GLY A 348 -28.52 -27.37 1.28
C GLY A 348 -29.92 -27.01 0.78
N PHE A 349 -30.03 -26.19 -0.27
CA PHE A 349 -31.32 -25.66 -0.73
C PHE A 349 -32.23 -26.74 -1.34
N HIS A 350 -33.47 -26.76 -0.87
CA HIS A 350 -34.57 -27.53 -1.45
C HIS A 350 -35.78 -26.61 -1.61
N TYR A 351 -36.50 -26.70 -2.73
CA TYR A 351 -37.72 -25.92 -2.94
C TYR A 351 -38.95 -26.63 -2.33
N PRO A 352 -39.82 -25.91 -1.59
CA PRO A 352 -39.70 -24.51 -1.18
C PRO A 352 -38.67 -24.34 -0.06
N ALA A 353 -37.99 -23.19 -0.04
CA ALA A 353 -36.96 -22.88 0.95
C ALA A 353 -37.52 -22.98 2.37
N GLU A 354 -36.76 -23.59 3.27
CA GLU A 354 -37.06 -23.56 4.70
C GLU A 354 -37.05 -22.11 5.20
N LYS A 355 -38.07 -21.73 5.97
CA LYS A 355 -38.32 -20.33 6.35
C LYS A 355 -37.12 -19.72 7.09
N ASP A 356 -36.60 -20.42 8.10
CA ASP A 356 -35.50 -19.94 8.94
C ASP A 356 -34.18 -19.85 8.13
N ALA A 357 -33.91 -20.84 7.28
CA ALA A 357 -32.76 -20.82 6.38
C ALA A 357 -32.85 -19.69 5.35
N ALA A 358 -34.03 -19.42 4.81
CA ALA A 358 -34.27 -18.35 3.85
C ALA A 358 -34.16 -16.96 4.49
N GLU A 359 -34.63 -16.78 5.72
CA GLU A 359 -34.49 -15.54 6.48
C GLU A 359 -33.01 -15.28 6.83
N SER A 360 -32.28 -16.30 7.28
CA SER A 360 -30.84 -16.21 7.54
C SER A 360 -30.05 -15.86 6.27
N ALA A 361 -30.31 -16.56 5.16
CA ALA A 361 -29.67 -16.27 3.88
C ALA A 361 -30.02 -14.86 3.36
N ALA A 362 -31.25 -14.38 3.57
CA ALA A 362 -31.62 -13.03 3.19
C ALA A 362 -30.83 -11.96 3.95
N ALA A 363 -30.57 -12.16 5.25
CA ALA A 363 -29.73 -11.26 6.03
C ALA A 363 -28.28 -11.24 5.52
N GLN A 364 -27.71 -12.40 5.21
CA GLN A 364 -26.36 -12.53 4.66
C GLN A 364 -26.23 -11.93 3.25
N VAL A 365 -27.25 -12.08 2.41
CA VAL A 365 -27.32 -11.46 1.09
C VAL A 365 -27.38 -9.95 1.20
N ALA A 366 -28.16 -9.41 2.14
CA ALA A 366 -28.21 -7.98 2.41
C ALA A 366 -26.85 -7.43 2.90
N GLU A 367 -26.15 -8.16 3.77
CA GLU A 367 -24.79 -7.80 4.20
C GLU A 367 -23.80 -7.81 3.02
N MET A 368 -23.86 -8.84 2.16
CA MET A 368 -23.03 -8.93 0.95
C MET A 368 -23.33 -7.77 -0.03
N ALA A 369 -24.60 -7.42 -0.21
CA ALA A 369 -25.03 -6.31 -1.06
C ALA A 369 -24.45 -4.98 -0.56
N GLU A 370 -24.50 -4.74 0.75
CA GLU A 370 -23.93 -3.52 1.36
C GLU A 370 -22.41 -3.44 1.20
N ILE A 371 -21.70 -4.57 1.32
CA ILE A 371 -20.26 -4.62 1.01
C ILE A 371 -19.99 -4.25 -0.44
N CYS A 372 -20.75 -4.82 -1.39
CA CYS A 372 -20.58 -4.52 -2.82
C CYS A 372 -20.84 -3.04 -3.12
N ARG A 373 -21.88 -2.45 -2.52
CA ARG A 373 -22.21 -1.03 -2.65
C ARG A 373 -21.09 -0.12 -2.16
N ARG A 374 -20.57 -0.38 -0.94
CA ARG A 374 -19.43 0.37 -0.39
C ARG A 374 -18.19 0.27 -1.28
N MET A 375 -17.91 -0.92 -1.81
CA MET A 375 -16.78 -1.13 -2.72
C MET A 375 -16.94 -0.38 -4.05
N GLU A 376 -18.14 -0.35 -4.63
CA GLU A 376 -18.41 0.41 -5.86
C GLU A 376 -18.14 1.90 -5.67
N GLU A 377 -18.56 2.45 -4.53
CA GLU A 377 -18.39 3.86 -4.16
C GLU A 377 -16.91 4.22 -3.86
N GLU A 378 -16.18 3.35 -3.14
CA GLU A 378 -14.89 3.71 -2.56
C GLU A 378 -13.66 3.21 -3.35
N LEU A 379 -13.77 2.15 -4.18
CA LEU A 379 -12.63 1.61 -4.92
C LEU A 379 -12.11 2.55 -6.01
N VAL A 380 -12.99 3.30 -6.69
CA VAL A 380 -12.56 4.29 -7.70
C VAL A 380 -11.76 5.42 -7.03
N PRO A 381 -12.27 6.08 -5.96
CA PRO A 381 -11.49 7.04 -5.19
C PRO A 381 -10.14 6.50 -4.71
N LEU A 382 -10.10 5.28 -4.14
CA LEU A 382 -8.85 4.68 -3.68
C LEU A 382 -7.83 4.51 -4.82
N GLN A 383 -8.27 3.99 -5.97
CA GLN A 383 -7.42 3.83 -7.14
C GLN A 383 -6.90 5.18 -7.66
N GLN A 384 -7.71 6.24 -7.63
CA GLN A 384 -7.30 7.59 -7.99
C GLN A 384 -6.26 8.17 -7.02
N GLN A 385 -6.46 7.98 -5.70
CA GLN A 385 -5.49 8.42 -4.69
C GLN A 385 -4.14 7.71 -4.84
N ILE A 386 -4.13 6.40 -5.13
CA ILE A 386 -2.89 5.66 -5.38
C ILE A 386 -2.19 6.17 -6.65
N ARG A 387 -2.94 6.56 -7.69
CA ARG A 387 -2.37 7.21 -8.88
C ARG A 387 -1.82 8.60 -8.56
N GLU A 388 -2.46 9.36 -7.69
CA GLU A 388 -1.92 10.64 -7.24
C GLU A 388 -0.62 10.46 -6.47
N VAL A 389 -0.56 9.49 -5.54
CA VAL A 389 0.67 9.08 -4.86
C VAL A 389 1.77 8.73 -5.87
N PHE A 390 1.46 7.92 -6.89
CA PHE A 390 2.39 7.60 -7.97
C PHE A 390 2.93 8.86 -8.66
N HIS A 391 2.06 9.75 -9.12
CA HIS A 391 2.48 10.98 -9.81
C HIS A 391 3.25 11.92 -8.89
N ARG A 392 2.90 11.99 -7.60
CA ARG A 392 3.59 12.79 -6.60
C ARG A 392 5.02 12.30 -6.41
N ILE A 393 5.22 10.99 -6.28
CA ILE A 393 6.55 10.36 -6.19
C ILE A 393 7.38 10.65 -7.45
N VAL A 394 6.79 10.50 -8.66
CA VAL A 394 7.48 10.82 -9.93
C VAL A 394 7.94 12.28 -9.96
N ARG A 395 7.06 13.21 -9.60
CA ARG A 395 7.35 14.65 -9.59
C ARG A 395 8.47 14.98 -8.60
N SER A 396 8.39 14.48 -7.38
CA SER A 396 9.40 14.75 -6.35
C SER A 396 10.76 14.14 -6.69
N ARG A 397 10.78 12.96 -7.31
CA ARG A 397 12.00 12.37 -7.87
C ARG A 397 12.61 13.27 -8.94
N ALA A 398 11.81 13.81 -9.85
CA ALA A 398 12.30 14.71 -10.90
C ALA A 398 12.91 16.00 -10.30
N GLU A 399 12.21 16.64 -9.36
CA GLU A 399 12.70 17.85 -8.69
C GLU A 399 14.02 17.60 -7.94
N ILE A 400 14.16 16.48 -7.22
CA ILE A 400 15.41 16.14 -6.52
C ILE A 400 16.56 15.95 -7.52
N LEU A 401 16.31 15.30 -8.66
CA LEU A 401 17.31 15.11 -9.72
C LEU A 401 17.72 16.44 -10.36
N GLU A 402 16.79 17.37 -10.56
CA GLU A 402 17.08 18.72 -11.06
C GLU A 402 17.99 19.49 -10.08
N VAL A 403 17.71 19.42 -8.77
CA VAL A 403 18.56 20.05 -7.75
C VAL A 403 19.97 19.44 -7.72
N LEU A 404 20.08 18.11 -7.85
CA LEU A 404 21.38 17.43 -7.97
C LEU A 404 22.16 17.86 -9.21
N GLU A 405 21.48 18.02 -10.35
CA GLU A 405 22.11 18.50 -11.58
C GLU A 405 22.61 19.94 -11.44
N GLN A 406 21.82 20.81 -10.80
CA GLN A 406 22.22 22.20 -10.51
C GLN A 406 23.42 22.25 -9.57
N ALA A 407 23.43 21.43 -8.51
CA ALA A 407 24.56 21.33 -7.58
C ALA A 407 25.84 20.88 -8.30
N GLY A 408 25.75 19.91 -9.21
CA GLY A 408 26.86 19.45 -10.04
C GLY A 408 27.40 20.53 -10.98
N LYS A 409 26.53 21.34 -11.59
CA LYS A 409 26.93 22.48 -12.43
C LYS A 409 27.64 23.59 -11.66
N VAL A 410 27.18 23.88 -10.43
CA VAL A 410 27.79 24.91 -9.57
C VAL A 410 29.15 24.46 -9.00
N SER A 411 29.34 23.15 -8.82
CA SER A 411 30.60 22.59 -8.33
C SER A 411 31.68 22.38 -9.42
N ALA A 412 31.35 22.57 -10.70
CA ALA A 412 32.32 22.45 -11.80
C ALA A 412 33.20 23.71 -11.86
N PRO A 413 34.54 23.59 -11.90
CA PRO A 413 35.41 24.75 -12.01
C PRO A 413 35.12 25.45 -13.35
N VAL A 414 34.86 26.75 -13.29
CA VAL A 414 34.83 27.61 -14.48
C VAL A 414 36.25 27.62 -15.04
N VAL A 415 36.43 26.95 -16.18
CA VAL A 415 37.72 26.91 -16.92
C VAL A 415 37.91 28.21 -17.69
#